data_AF-A0A514XDL8-F1
#
_entry.id   AF-A0A514XDL8-F1
#
_cell.length_a   1.000
_cell.length_b   1.000
_cell.length_c   1.000
_cell.angle_alpha   90.00
_cell.angle_beta   90.00
_cell.angle_gamma   90.00
#
_symmetry.space_group_name_H-M   'P 1'
#
loop_
_entity.id
_entity.type
_entity.pdbx_description
1 polymer ?
#
loop_
_entity_poly.entity_id
_entity_poly.type
_entity_poly.pdbx_seq_one_letter_code
_entity_poly.pdbx_strand_id
1 'polypeptide(L)'
;MKFFGILALISSLMVACATSPHKAKLLDEDIQYRTKASNGVEVGLKDDDMVAQTKVYLSEELRSAETTSYELEAKVYGGHRYLDNEGLYGVLRGCYLAHGKTTGDLIPMSEDRSYVIPDEEYEFGIDRGHNLIGLRTEYLRDRLARFKHYKQVLLKRQTEYENKIDLCKIKVSTNEKH
;
A
#
# COMPACT_ATOMS: atom_id res chain seq x y z
N MET A 1 14.20 -40.72 50.05
CA MET A 1 14.26 -40.80 48.58
C MET A 1 12.97 -40.24 47.96
N LYS A 2 12.72 -38.92 47.95
CA LYS A 2 11.54 -38.31 47.28
C LYS A 2 11.75 -36.81 46.93
N PHE A 3 12.91 -36.41 46.41
CA PHE A 3 13.18 -35.01 46.07
C PHE A 3 13.85 -34.77 44.70
N PHE A 4 13.98 -35.81 43.87
CA PHE A 4 14.67 -35.72 42.56
C PHE A 4 13.73 -35.49 41.36
N GLY A 5 12.41 -35.43 41.57
CA GLY A 5 11.43 -35.40 40.47
C GLY A 5 10.95 -34.02 40.00
N ILE A 6 11.29 -32.94 40.71
CA ILE A 6 10.70 -31.60 40.43
C ILE A 6 11.61 -30.71 39.57
N LEU A 7 12.90 -31.04 39.44
CA LEU A 7 13.85 -30.23 38.67
C LEU A 7 13.77 -30.43 37.15
N ALA A 8 13.07 -31.46 36.67
CA ALA A 8 13.01 -31.81 35.25
C ALA A 8 11.90 -31.08 34.46
N LEU A 9 10.95 -30.41 35.13
CA LEU A 9 9.81 -29.76 34.48
C LEU A 9 10.05 -28.28 34.09
N ILE A 10 11.12 -27.66 34.60
CA ILE A 10 11.43 -26.23 34.40
C ILE A 10 12.35 -26.00 33.17
N SER A 11 12.96 -27.07 32.62
CA SER A 11 13.88 -26.97 31.48
C SER A 11 13.20 -26.87 30.10
N SER A 12 11.87 -26.91 30.02
CA SER A 12 11.13 -27.04 28.76
C SER A 12 10.63 -25.70 28.17
N LEU A 13 10.96 -24.56 28.77
CA LEU A 13 10.41 -23.24 28.39
C LEU A 13 11.34 -22.36 27.53
N MET A 14 12.49 -22.87 27.07
CA MET A 14 13.52 -22.05 26.42
C MET A 14 13.82 -22.44 24.96
N VAL A 15 12.81 -22.63 24.10
CA VAL A 15 13.04 -22.60 22.63
C VAL A 15 11.83 -22.03 21.89
N ALA A 16 11.38 -20.84 22.27
CA ALA A 16 10.64 -19.98 21.33
C ALA A 16 11.67 -19.05 20.69
N CYS A 17 12.50 -19.59 19.79
CA CYS A 17 13.34 -18.77 18.94
C CYS A 17 12.41 -17.85 18.15
N ALA A 18 12.47 -16.55 18.46
CA ALA A 18 11.83 -15.50 17.70
C ALA A 18 12.39 -15.51 16.26
N THR A 19 11.77 -16.31 15.39
CA THR A 19 11.99 -16.24 13.95
C THR A 19 11.37 -14.92 13.50
N SER A 20 12.20 -13.86 13.47
CA SER A 20 11.78 -12.59 12.90
C SER A 20 11.26 -12.85 11.48
N PRO A 21 10.00 -12.50 11.18
CA PRO A 21 9.44 -12.76 9.87
C PRO A 21 10.19 -11.94 8.80
N HIS A 22 10.95 -10.90 9.16
CA HIS A 22 11.63 -9.98 8.25
C HIS A 22 13.03 -10.45 7.78
N LYS A 23 13.48 -11.64 8.20
CA LYS A 23 14.74 -12.20 7.71
C LYS A 23 14.64 -12.55 6.21
N ALA A 24 15.62 -12.14 5.43
CA ALA A 24 15.76 -12.55 4.03
C ALA A 24 16.02 -14.06 3.96
N LYS A 25 15.24 -14.76 3.13
CA LYS A 25 15.49 -16.17 2.81
C LYS A 25 16.34 -16.23 1.55
N LEU A 26 17.28 -17.18 1.50
CA LEU A 26 17.92 -17.54 0.24
C LEU A 26 16.85 -18.13 -0.68
N LEU A 27 16.66 -17.53 -1.85
CA LEU A 27 15.75 -18.04 -2.87
C LEU A 27 16.56 -19.01 -3.74
N ASP A 28 16.14 -20.26 -3.77
CA ASP A 28 16.76 -21.27 -4.64
C ASP A 28 16.30 -21.02 -6.08
N GLU A 29 17.24 -20.66 -6.94
CA GLU A 29 16.97 -20.28 -8.33
C GLU A 29 17.18 -21.46 -9.28
N ASP A 30 16.84 -22.69 -8.91
CA ASP A 30 17.08 -23.85 -9.78
C ASP A 30 16.12 -23.82 -10.99
N ILE A 31 16.53 -23.08 -12.02
CA ILE A 31 15.90 -23.02 -13.34
C ILE A 31 16.91 -23.60 -14.32
N GLN A 32 16.50 -24.64 -15.04
CA GLN A 32 17.26 -25.28 -16.11
C GLN A 32 17.05 -24.55 -17.44
N TYR A 33 18.01 -24.65 -18.36
CA TYR A 33 17.95 -24.04 -19.70
C TYR A 33 17.67 -22.53 -19.70
N ARG A 34 18.31 -21.78 -18.79
CA ARG A 34 18.09 -20.34 -18.64
C ARG A 34 18.44 -19.59 -19.91
N THR A 35 17.46 -18.86 -20.42
CA THR A 35 17.63 -17.86 -21.46
C THR A 35 17.23 -16.51 -20.90
N LYS A 36 18.11 -15.50 -21.06
CA LYS A 36 17.76 -14.12 -20.73
C LYS A 36 16.73 -13.62 -21.73
N ALA A 37 15.54 -13.29 -21.24
CA ALA A 37 14.61 -12.42 -21.93
C ALA A 37 14.96 -10.95 -21.63
N SER A 38 14.39 -10.00 -22.39
CA SER A 38 14.67 -8.58 -22.18
C SER A 38 14.23 -8.11 -20.79
N ASN A 39 14.83 -7.02 -20.28
CA ASN A 39 14.44 -6.34 -19.04
C ASN A 39 14.55 -7.17 -17.74
N GLY A 40 15.59 -8.00 -17.61
CA GLY A 40 15.86 -8.72 -16.35
C GLY A 40 14.92 -9.91 -16.09
N VAL A 41 14.20 -10.34 -17.13
CA VAL A 41 13.41 -11.56 -17.13
C VAL A 41 14.31 -12.72 -17.57
N GLU A 42 14.32 -13.81 -16.82
CA GLU A 42 14.95 -15.07 -17.19
C GLU A 42 13.84 -16.10 -17.43
N VAL A 43 13.92 -16.82 -18.53
CA VAL A 43 12.98 -17.90 -18.86
C VAL A 43 13.73 -19.21 -18.87
N GLY A 44 13.13 -20.26 -18.34
CA GLY A 44 13.68 -21.61 -18.41
C GLY A 44 12.68 -22.64 -17.93
N LEU A 45 13.18 -23.84 -17.64
CA LEU A 45 12.38 -24.95 -17.14
C LEU A 45 12.61 -25.14 -15.64
N LYS A 46 11.54 -25.30 -14.89
CA LYS A 46 11.56 -25.72 -13.49
C LYS A 46 10.52 -26.82 -13.33
N ASP A 47 10.95 -28.00 -12.89
CA ASP A 47 10.07 -29.17 -12.74
C ASP A 47 9.28 -29.50 -14.03
N ASP A 48 9.95 -29.47 -15.19
CA ASP A 48 9.39 -29.61 -16.55
C ASP A 48 8.40 -28.52 -17.01
N ASP A 49 8.07 -27.56 -16.14
CA ASP A 49 7.24 -26.40 -16.47
C ASP A 49 8.08 -25.22 -16.96
N MET A 50 7.59 -24.53 -17.99
CA MET A 50 8.18 -23.27 -18.43
C MET A 50 7.87 -22.17 -17.41
N VAL A 51 8.92 -21.62 -16.79
CA VAL A 51 8.81 -20.54 -15.82
C VAL A 51 9.54 -19.29 -16.30
N ALA A 52 8.92 -18.13 -16.07
CA ALA A 52 9.56 -16.83 -16.24
C ALA A 52 9.82 -16.23 -14.86
N GLN A 53 11.09 -15.95 -14.57
CA GLN A 53 11.52 -15.32 -13.32
C GLN A 53 11.97 -13.88 -13.61
N THR A 54 11.44 -12.93 -12.86
CA THR A 54 11.91 -11.53 -12.92
C THR A 54 12.68 -11.22 -11.65
N LYS A 55 13.92 -10.72 -11.80
CA LYS A 55 14.74 -10.28 -10.66
C LYS A 55 14.69 -8.76 -10.59
N VAL A 56 14.16 -8.26 -9.48
CA VAL A 56 14.03 -6.81 -9.24
C VAL A 56 14.65 -6.48 -7.90
N TYR A 57 15.42 -5.39 -7.85
CA TYR A 57 15.90 -4.84 -6.59
C TYR A 57 14.69 -4.34 -5.77
N LEU A 58 14.59 -4.77 -4.51
CA LEU A 58 13.48 -4.37 -3.63
C LEU A 58 13.37 -2.84 -3.49
N SER A 59 14.49 -2.11 -3.58
CA SER A 59 14.51 -0.65 -3.58
C SER A 59 13.82 -0.05 -4.80
N GLU A 60 14.02 -0.61 -6.00
CA GLU A 60 13.35 -0.14 -7.22
C GLU A 60 11.87 -0.51 -7.22
N GLU A 61 11.52 -1.70 -6.75
CA GLU A 61 10.13 -2.11 -6.60
C GLU A 61 9.40 -1.22 -5.59
N LEU A 62 10.05 -0.86 -4.47
CA LEU A 62 9.52 0.11 -3.52
C LEU A 62 9.34 1.48 -4.18
N ARG A 63 10.36 2.02 -4.84
CA ARG A 63 10.28 3.30 -5.54
C ARG A 63 9.13 3.33 -6.55
N SER A 64 8.99 2.27 -7.34
CA SER A 64 7.90 2.10 -8.31
C SER A 64 6.52 2.08 -7.64
N ALA A 65 6.38 1.32 -6.55
CA ALA A 65 5.15 1.25 -5.79
C ALA A 65 4.78 2.60 -5.15
N GLU A 66 5.76 3.34 -4.63
CA GLU A 66 5.58 4.68 -4.07
C GLU A 66 5.08 5.67 -5.13
N THR A 67 5.83 5.80 -6.24
CA THR A 67 5.46 6.69 -7.34
C THR A 67 4.05 6.40 -7.85
N THR A 68 3.76 5.13 -8.17
CA THR A 68 2.44 4.73 -8.69
C THR A 68 1.33 5.04 -7.68
N SER A 69 1.59 4.82 -6.39
CA SER A 69 0.59 5.09 -5.35
C SER A 69 0.31 6.58 -5.22
N TYR A 70 1.33 7.43 -5.28
CA TYR A 70 1.14 8.88 -5.19
C TYR A 70 0.49 9.48 -6.44
N GLU A 71 0.78 8.95 -7.64
CA GLU A 71 0.07 9.33 -8.86
C GLU A 71 -1.42 8.97 -8.78
N LEU A 72 -1.74 7.76 -8.28
CA LEU A 72 -3.13 7.35 -8.05
C LEU A 72 -3.80 8.18 -6.95
N GLU A 73 -3.08 8.51 -5.87
CA GLU A 73 -3.58 9.36 -4.80
C GLU A 73 -3.95 10.75 -5.34
N ALA A 74 -3.07 11.34 -6.17
CA ALA A 74 -3.32 12.61 -6.86
C ALA A 74 -4.58 12.54 -7.74
N LYS A 75 -4.75 11.45 -8.50
CA LYS A 75 -5.93 11.26 -9.36
C LYS A 75 -7.21 11.09 -8.55
N VAL A 76 -7.18 10.32 -7.46
CA VAL A 76 -8.38 9.98 -6.67
C VAL A 76 -8.80 11.16 -5.79
N TYR A 77 -7.88 11.73 -5.01
CA TYR A 77 -8.21 12.72 -3.99
C TYR A 77 -7.88 14.16 -4.36
N GLY A 78 -6.84 14.37 -5.18
CA GLY A 78 -6.32 15.71 -5.46
C GLY A 78 -5.98 16.51 -4.20
N GLY A 79 -6.12 17.83 -4.29
CA GLY A 79 -5.92 18.79 -3.20
C GLY A 79 -4.55 19.47 -3.22
N HIS A 80 -4.27 20.25 -2.17
CA HIS A 80 -3.11 21.14 -2.10
C HIS A 80 -1.76 20.44 -2.26
N ARG A 81 -1.67 19.21 -1.77
CA ARG A 81 -0.49 18.34 -1.97
C ARG A 81 -0.17 18.08 -3.45
N TYR A 82 -1.14 18.27 -4.34
CA TYR A 82 -1.06 17.92 -5.76
C TYR A 82 -1.40 19.10 -6.68
N LEU A 83 -0.86 20.29 -6.36
CA LEU A 83 -1.05 21.51 -7.15
C LEU A 83 -2.53 21.93 -7.26
N ASP A 84 -3.28 21.73 -6.17
CA ASP A 84 -4.69 22.09 -6.06
C ASP A 84 -5.59 21.47 -7.15
N ASN A 85 -5.21 20.31 -7.70
CA ASN A 85 -6.11 19.58 -8.61
C ASN A 85 -7.33 19.04 -7.85
N GLU A 86 -8.48 18.94 -8.52
CA GLU A 86 -9.72 18.50 -7.87
C GLU A 86 -9.75 16.99 -7.58
N GLY A 87 -9.01 16.20 -8.36
CA GLY A 87 -9.12 14.74 -8.36
C GLY A 87 -10.56 14.26 -8.65
N LEU A 88 -10.78 12.95 -8.58
CA LEU A 88 -12.13 12.39 -8.69
C LEU A 88 -13.01 12.80 -7.50
N TYR A 89 -12.44 12.92 -6.31
CA TYR A 89 -13.14 13.36 -5.11
C TYR A 89 -13.76 14.75 -5.28
N GLY A 90 -12.98 15.74 -5.74
CA GLY A 90 -13.46 17.10 -5.97
C GLY A 90 -14.51 17.17 -7.08
N VAL A 91 -14.32 16.42 -8.16
CA VAL A 91 -15.32 16.31 -9.25
C VAL A 91 -16.63 15.74 -8.73
N LEU A 92 -16.59 14.68 -7.92
CA LEU A 92 -17.78 14.09 -7.31
C LEU A 92 -18.48 15.10 -6.39
N ARG A 93 -17.72 15.80 -5.55
CA ARG A 93 -18.24 16.85 -4.67
C ARG A 93 -18.93 17.96 -5.46
N GLY A 94 -18.32 18.41 -6.57
CA GLY A 94 -18.90 19.39 -7.47
C GLY A 94 -20.24 18.92 -8.04
N CYS A 95 -20.33 17.65 -8.40
CA CYS A 95 -21.58 17.07 -8.89
C CYS A 95 -22.67 17.01 -7.81
N TYR A 96 -22.35 16.61 -6.58
CA TYR A 96 -23.31 16.60 -5.46
C TYR A 96 -23.83 18.01 -5.13
N LEU A 97 -22.96 19.02 -5.21
CA LEU A 97 -23.38 20.42 -5.05
C LEU A 97 -24.30 20.87 -6.18
N ALA A 98 -24.03 20.47 -7.43
CA ALA A 98 -24.90 20.76 -8.57
C ALA A 98 -26.27 20.10 -8.40
N HIS A 99 -26.31 18.82 -7.99
CA HIS A 99 -27.55 18.13 -7.68
C HIS A 99 -28.39 18.88 -6.64
N GLY A 100 -27.78 19.28 -5.51
CA GLY A 100 -28.48 20.02 -4.47
C GLY A 100 -28.99 21.39 -4.93
N LYS A 101 -28.31 22.05 -5.88
CA LYS A 101 -28.82 23.29 -6.49
C LYS A 101 -30.05 23.05 -7.36
N THR A 102 -30.11 21.93 -8.07
CA THR A 102 -31.23 21.60 -8.96
C THR A 102 -32.43 21.02 -8.20
N THR A 103 -32.21 20.21 -7.16
CA THR A 103 -33.29 19.50 -6.45
C THR A 103 -33.66 20.11 -5.10
N GLY A 104 -32.81 20.97 -4.53
CA GLY A 104 -32.92 21.41 -3.14
C GLY A 104 -32.43 20.40 -2.10
N ASP A 105 -32.00 19.19 -2.52
CA ASP A 105 -31.54 18.11 -1.65
C ASP A 105 -30.03 17.85 -1.82
N LEU A 106 -29.27 18.13 -0.78
CA LEU A 106 -27.82 18.00 -0.77
C LEU A 106 -27.41 16.57 -0.39
N ILE A 107 -26.69 15.91 -1.30
CA ILE A 107 -26.07 14.62 -1.00
C ILE A 107 -24.83 14.88 -0.12
N PRO A 108 -24.80 14.39 1.13
CA PRO A 108 -23.64 14.56 2.00
C PRO A 108 -22.47 13.73 1.47
N MET A 109 -21.27 14.30 1.55
CA MET A 109 -20.04 13.56 1.23
C MET A 109 -19.60 12.79 2.47
N SER A 110 -19.62 11.47 2.39
CA SER A 110 -19.31 10.57 3.51
C SER A 110 -17.98 9.85 3.34
N GLU A 111 -17.25 10.11 2.25
CA GLU A 111 -16.04 9.38 1.91
C GLU A 111 -14.82 9.97 2.57
N ASP A 112 -14.24 9.21 3.49
CA ASP A 112 -12.99 9.56 4.14
C ASP A 112 -11.79 9.43 3.19
N ARG A 113 -10.86 10.38 3.32
CA ARG A 113 -9.57 10.35 2.64
C ARG A 113 -8.57 9.61 3.51
N SER A 114 -8.17 8.42 3.07
CA SER A 114 -7.06 7.69 3.67
C SER A 114 -5.76 8.04 2.95
N TYR A 115 -4.77 8.49 3.71
CA TYR A 115 -3.41 8.71 3.25
C TYR A 115 -2.52 7.55 3.68
N VAL A 116 -1.51 7.22 2.88
CA VAL A 116 -0.57 6.16 3.23
C VAL A 116 0.38 6.55 4.35
N ILE A 117 0.47 7.84 4.68
CA ILE A 117 1.27 8.36 5.79
C ILE A 117 0.43 8.15 7.06
N PRO A 118 0.74 7.16 7.90
CA PRO A 118 0.12 7.05 9.21
C PRO A 118 0.74 8.10 10.14
N ASP A 119 0.09 8.38 11.27
CA ASP A 119 0.66 9.21 12.33
C ASP A 119 2.09 8.73 12.66
N GLU A 120 3.05 9.64 12.53
CA GLU A 120 4.48 9.30 12.55
C GLU A 120 4.99 9.14 13.99
N GLU A 121 5.09 7.91 14.46
CA GLU A 121 5.78 7.61 15.72
C GLU A 121 7.29 7.57 15.48
N TYR A 122 7.98 8.62 15.92
CA TYR A 122 9.44 8.69 15.96
C TYR A 122 9.95 8.26 17.33
N GLU A 123 11.00 7.44 17.34
CA GLU A 123 11.82 7.28 18.54
C GLU A 123 12.81 8.46 18.61
N PHE A 124 12.62 9.34 19.58
CA PHE A 124 13.51 10.48 19.78
C PHE A 124 14.73 10.07 20.62
N GLY A 125 15.91 10.49 20.20
CA GLY A 125 17.16 10.21 20.90
C GLY A 125 18.26 11.22 20.56
N ILE A 126 19.39 11.11 21.24
CA ILE A 126 20.58 11.91 20.96
C ILE A 126 21.58 11.03 20.20
N ASP A 127 22.05 11.51 19.06
CA ASP A 127 23.03 10.80 18.26
C ASP A 127 24.47 10.92 18.83
N ARG A 128 25.42 10.22 18.21
CA ARG A 128 26.83 10.29 18.61
C ARG A 128 27.44 11.70 18.48
N GLY A 129 26.88 12.54 17.62
CA GLY A 129 27.25 13.95 17.43
C GLY A 129 26.56 14.92 18.38
N HIS A 130 25.82 14.42 19.39
CA HIS A 130 25.05 15.23 20.35
C HIS A 130 23.89 16.01 19.72
N ASN A 131 23.40 15.56 18.57
CA ASN A 131 22.21 16.12 17.93
C ASN A 131 20.96 15.35 18.35
N LEU A 132 19.87 16.07 18.60
CA LEU A 132 18.55 15.47 18.79
C LEU A 132 18.04 14.95 17.44
N ILE A 133 17.82 13.65 17.35
CA ILE A 133 17.33 12.97 16.14
C ILE A 133 16.07 12.15 16.43
N GLY A 134 15.16 12.09 15.47
CA GLY A 134 14.07 11.11 15.44
C GLY A 134 14.46 9.95 14.54
N LEU A 135 14.56 8.74 15.08
CA LEU A 135 14.81 7.53 14.30
C LEU A 135 13.49 6.81 14.05
N ARG A 136 13.28 6.41 12.79
CA ARG A 136 12.21 5.50 12.41
C ARG A 136 12.83 4.26 11.79
N THR A 137 12.78 3.14 12.50
CA THR A 137 13.23 1.86 11.97
C THR A 137 12.05 1.17 11.30
N GLU A 138 12.18 0.91 10.01
CA GLU A 138 11.13 0.27 9.24
C GLU A 138 11.68 -0.75 8.26
N TYR A 139 11.07 -1.95 8.20
CA TYR A 139 11.50 -2.98 7.27
C TYR A 139 11.03 -2.67 5.85
N LEU A 140 11.94 -2.72 4.87
CA LEU A 140 11.64 -2.43 3.46
C LEU A 140 10.48 -3.26 2.91
N ARG A 141 10.36 -4.53 3.32
CA ARG A 141 9.27 -5.41 2.90
C ARG A 141 7.91 -4.91 3.39
N ASP A 142 7.85 -4.45 4.63
CA ASP A 142 6.60 -4.00 5.23
C ASP A 142 6.20 -2.67 4.62
N ARG A 143 7.17 -1.78 4.36
CA ARG A 143 6.97 -0.56 3.57
C ARG A 143 6.36 -0.87 2.21
N LEU A 144 6.98 -1.79 1.47
CA LEU A 144 6.50 -2.20 0.16
C LEU A 144 5.09 -2.79 0.23
N ALA A 145 4.81 -3.63 1.23
CA ALA A 145 3.48 -4.20 1.44
C ALA A 145 2.42 -3.13 1.70
N ARG A 146 2.75 -2.09 2.50
CA ARG A 146 1.84 -0.96 2.73
C ARG A 146 1.52 -0.21 1.45
N PHE A 147 2.53 0.15 0.64
CA PHE A 147 2.28 0.82 -0.63
C PHE A 147 1.49 -0.05 -1.62
N LYS A 148 1.76 -1.36 -1.68
CA LYS A 148 0.96 -2.29 -2.48
C LYS A 148 -0.49 -2.34 -2.04
N HIS A 149 -0.74 -2.41 -0.73
CA HIS A 149 -2.09 -2.37 -0.19
C HIS A 149 -2.79 -1.03 -0.48
N TYR A 150 -2.07 0.08 -0.28
CA TYR A 150 -2.61 1.41 -0.52
C TYR A 150 -3.00 1.64 -1.98
N LYS A 151 -2.14 1.20 -2.91
CA LYS A 151 -2.47 1.18 -4.34
C LYS A 151 -3.78 0.43 -4.62
N GLN A 152 -4.01 -0.72 -3.99
CA GLN A 152 -5.26 -1.47 -4.16
C GLN A 152 -6.47 -0.70 -3.63
N VAL A 153 -6.33 -0.05 -2.46
CA VAL A 153 -7.38 0.80 -1.90
C VAL A 153 -7.70 1.97 -2.84
N LEU A 154 -6.68 2.65 -3.37
CA LEU A 154 -6.86 3.76 -4.31
C LEU A 154 -7.52 3.33 -5.61
N LEU A 155 -7.15 2.18 -6.18
CA LEU A 155 -7.81 1.65 -7.38
C LEU A 155 -9.29 1.39 -7.14
N LYS A 156 -9.64 0.80 -5.99
CA LYS A 156 -11.05 0.58 -5.61
C LYS A 156 -11.79 1.92 -5.49
N ARG A 157 -11.18 2.93 -4.84
CA ARG A 157 -11.75 4.28 -4.71
C ARG A 157 -11.92 4.98 -6.06
N GLN A 158 -10.96 4.81 -6.96
CA GLN A 158 -11.05 5.36 -8.31
C GLN A 158 -12.30 4.86 -9.01
N THR A 159 -12.51 3.54 -9.08
CA THR A 159 -13.70 2.94 -9.69
C THR A 159 -14.98 3.35 -8.98
N GLU A 160 -14.97 3.41 -7.65
CA GLU A 160 -16.11 3.86 -6.86
C GLU A 160 -16.52 5.30 -7.21
N TYR A 161 -15.54 6.21 -7.29
CA TYR A 161 -15.80 7.61 -7.61
C TYR A 161 -16.21 7.80 -9.07
N GLU A 162 -15.57 7.12 -10.02
CA GLU A 162 -15.96 7.15 -11.43
C GLU A 162 -17.45 6.75 -11.59
N ASN A 163 -17.86 5.63 -10.98
CA ASN A 163 -19.26 5.19 -11.00
C ASN A 163 -20.22 6.20 -10.34
N LYS A 164 -19.84 6.75 -9.18
CA LYS A 164 -20.67 7.74 -8.47
C LYS A 164 -20.81 9.05 -9.25
N ILE A 165 -19.75 9.49 -9.92
CA ILE A 165 -19.74 10.68 -10.76
C ILE A 165 -20.72 10.47 -11.92
N ASP A 166 -20.65 9.33 -12.61
CA ASP A 166 -21.51 9.04 -13.75
C ASP A 166 -22.99 9.00 -13.35
N LEU A 167 -23.31 8.32 -12.24
CA LEU A 167 -24.66 8.29 -11.69
C LEU A 167 -25.15 9.69 -11.30
N CYS A 168 -24.29 10.51 -10.70
CA CYS A 168 -24.64 11.86 -10.31
C CYS A 168 -24.91 12.75 -11.53
N LYS A 169 -24.06 12.68 -12.58
CA LYS A 169 -24.26 13.43 -13.83
C LYS A 169 -25.59 13.09 -14.49
N ILE A 170 -25.97 11.82 -14.52
CA ILE A 170 -27.27 11.38 -15.03
C ILE A 170 -28.39 12.07 -14.24
N LYS A 171 -28.38 12.00 -12.91
CA LYS A 171 -29.39 12.63 -12.05
C LYS A 171 -29.51 14.13 -12.27
N VAL A 172 -28.39 14.85 -12.31
CA VAL A 172 -28.38 16.30 -12.56
C VAL A 172 -29.01 16.61 -13.92
N SER A 173 -28.57 15.91 -14.98
CA SER A 173 -29.06 16.14 -16.35
C SER A 173 -30.55 15.81 -16.55
N THR A 174 -31.08 14.83 -15.81
CA THR A 174 -32.51 14.50 -15.84
C THR A 174 -33.34 15.61 -15.20
N ASN A 175 -32.85 16.19 -14.11
CA ASN A 175 -33.56 17.23 -13.38
C ASN A 175 -33.47 18.60 -14.05
N GLU A 176 -32.46 18.87 -14.88
CA GLU A 176 -32.38 20.10 -15.68
C GLU A 176 -33.38 20.15 -16.86
N LYS A 177 -33.93 18.99 -17.26
CA LYS A 177 -34.89 18.88 -18.37
C LYS A 177 -36.36 19.03 -17.95
N HIS A 178 -36.61 19.19 -16.66
CA HIS A 178 -37.93 19.40 -16.06
C HIS A 178 -38.03 20.79 -15.44
#